data_AF-A0A317V0R7-F1
#
_entry.id   AF-A0A317V0R7-F1
#
_cell.length_a   1.000
_cell.length_b   1.000
_cell.length_c   1.000
_cell.angle_alpha   90.00
_cell.angle_beta   90.00
_cell.angle_gamma   90.00
#
_symmetry.space_group_name_H-M   'P 1'
#
loop_
_entity.id
_entity.type
_entity.pdbx_description
1 polymer ?
#
loop_
_entity_poly.entity_id
_entity_poly.type
_entity_poly.pdbx_seq_one_letter_code
_entity_poly.pdbx_strand_id
1 'polypeptide(L)'
;MSDIMFFFTANMPGSVFSQLFDESQTAENAVPFLTLIRTPDQQEVDEWGTEPPIDDFETGFLGKTDDELRCFFRQFLAERPPSSQGNIGGHWMAVLDELSAAQSTIVLHYGMKKPDWDEIYQYEPEKTIPGTGKVCEDGYIWWKWRVPFKHSYHFYMTIEHCDIEVMEMFCRPEYVDSDGVVDCDTCYKILYREIRDPLGLVGGEWEVPSDA
;
A
#
# COMPACT_ATOMS: atom_id res chain seq x y z
N MET A 1 -3.41 -0.35 -15.53
CA MET A 1 -2.71 -0.27 -14.24
C MET A 1 -2.68 1.19 -13.87
N SER A 2 -3.02 1.54 -12.63
CA SER A 2 -3.00 2.92 -12.13
C SER A 2 -1.84 3.10 -11.16
N ASP A 3 -1.28 4.29 -11.07
CA ASP A 3 -0.17 4.58 -10.17
C ASP A 3 -0.67 4.95 -8.77
N ILE A 4 0.19 4.80 -7.78
CA ILE A 4 -0.07 5.18 -6.40
C ILE A 4 0.41 6.62 -6.19
N MET A 5 -0.43 7.49 -5.64
CA MET A 5 0.00 8.82 -5.22
C MET A 5 1.00 8.68 -4.08
N PHE A 6 2.19 9.26 -4.26
CA PHE A 6 3.31 9.02 -3.39
C PHE A 6 3.87 10.31 -2.79
N PHE A 7 4.16 10.28 -1.49
CA PHE A 7 4.57 11.43 -0.71
C PHE A 7 5.84 11.16 0.09
N PHE A 8 6.61 12.22 0.34
CA PHE A 8 7.61 12.26 1.40
C PHE A 8 7.01 13.05 2.57
N THR A 9 6.93 12.48 3.77
CA THR A 9 6.55 13.22 4.99
C THR A 9 7.74 13.62 5.85
N ALA A 10 8.94 13.21 5.46
CA ALA A 10 10.21 13.66 6.02
C ALA A 10 11.14 14.14 4.90
N ASN A 11 12.01 15.11 5.20
CA ASN A 11 13.06 15.52 4.27
C ASN A 11 14.12 14.41 4.21
N MET A 12 14.29 13.82 3.04
CA MET A 12 15.28 12.78 2.78
C MET A 12 15.86 12.93 1.37
N PRO A 13 17.07 12.42 1.13
CA PRO A 13 17.69 12.50 -0.19
C PRO A 13 16.85 11.77 -1.25
N GLY A 14 16.87 12.29 -2.48
CA GLY A 14 16.21 11.67 -3.63
C GLY A 14 16.72 10.25 -3.91
N SER A 15 17.95 9.94 -3.48
CA SER A 15 18.52 8.59 -3.56
C SER A 15 17.72 7.52 -2.81
N VAL A 16 16.93 7.90 -1.78
CA VAL A 16 16.06 6.95 -1.06
C VAL A 16 14.93 6.47 -1.99
N PHE A 17 14.38 7.35 -2.83
CA PHE A 17 13.43 6.95 -3.85
C PHE A 17 14.07 6.05 -4.91
N SER A 18 15.30 6.34 -5.32
CA SER A 18 16.03 5.46 -6.25
C SER A 18 16.23 4.07 -5.66
N GLN A 19 16.60 3.97 -4.37
CA GLN A 19 16.71 2.69 -3.68
C GLN A 19 15.38 1.94 -3.61
N LEU A 20 14.30 2.63 -3.20
CA LEU A 20 12.94 2.06 -3.20
C LEU A 20 12.57 1.52 -4.59
N PHE A 21 12.80 2.32 -5.63
CA PHE A 21 12.51 1.93 -7.00
C PHE A 21 13.31 0.67 -7.36
N ASP A 22 14.64 0.70 -7.25
CA ASP A 22 15.51 -0.42 -7.63
C ASP A 22 15.13 -1.72 -6.89
N GLU A 23 14.87 -1.65 -5.59
CA GLU A 23 14.46 -2.83 -4.81
C GLU A 23 13.06 -3.32 -5.20
N SER A 24 12.10 -2.42 -5.42
CA SER A 24 10.72 -2.77 -5.81
C SER A 24 10.63 -3.39 -7.21
N GLN A 25 11.54 -3.01 -8.12
CA GLN A 25 11.59 -3.50 -9.50
C GLN A 25 12.20 -4.90 -9.63
N THR A 26 12.60 -5.54 -8.53
CA THR A 26 13.08 -6.93 -8.54
C THR A 26 11.97 -7.96 -8.74
N ALA A 27 10.70 -7.56 -8.56
CA ALA A 27 9.55 -8.41 -8.82
C ALA A 27 9.33 -8.65 -10.32
N GLU A 28 8.81 -9.82 -10.69
CA GLU A 28 8.52 -10.15 -12.09
C GLU A 28 7.44 -9.21 -12.65
N ASN A 29 7.68 -8.66 -13.84
CA ASN A 29 6.80 -7.68 -14.51
C ASN A 29 6.56 -6.40 -13.70
N ALA A 30 7.52 -6.01 -12.85
CA ALA A 30 7.47 -4.72 -12.19
C ALA A 30 7.52 -3.57 -13.20
N VAL A 31 6.72 -2.55 -12.94
CA VAL A 31 6.69 -1.29 -13.68
C VAL A 31 6.72 -0.14 -12.67
N PRO A 32 7.04 1.10 -13.08
CA PRO A 32 6.81 2.26 -12.25
C PRO A 32 5.34 2.30 -11.79
N PHE A 33 5.13 2.41 -10.48
CA PHE A 33 3.79 2.37 -9.86
C PHE A 33 3.60 3.48 -8.83
N LEU A 34 4.57 4.39 -8.70
CA LEU A 34 4.57 5.49 -7.73
C LEU A 34 4.68 6.81 -8.49
N THR A 35 3.74 7.71 -8.25
CA THR A 35 3.76 9.08 -8.80
C THR A 35 4.02 10.06 -7.67
N LEU A 36 5.21 10.66 -7.66
CA LEU A 36 5.69 11.56 -6.62
C LEU A 36 4.99 12.93 -6.70
N ILE A 37 4.34 13.29 -5.60
CA ILE A 37 3.86 14.65 -5.35
C ILE A 37 4.78 15.30 -4.31
N ARG A 38 5.58 16.27 -4.75
CA ARG A 38 6.59 16.96 -3.92
C ARG A 38 5.96 18.00 -3.02
N THR A 39 4.98 18.75 -3.54
CA THR A 39 4.31 19.83 -2.82
C THR A 39 2.81 19.87 -3.14
N PRO A 40 1.96 20.41 -2.25
CA PRO A 40 0.51 20.51 -2.48
C PRO A 40 0.12 21.33 -3.73
N ASP A 41 0.95 22.28 -4.14
CA ASP A 41 0.70 23.18 -5.27
C ASP A 41 1.27 22.68 -6.61
N GLN A 42 1.93 21.52 -6.62
CA GLN A 42 2.55 20.92 -7.81
C GLN A 42 1.54 20.74 -8.96
N GLN A 43 1.69 21.48 -10.05
CA GLN A 43 0.76 21.44 -11.18
C GLN A 43 1.03 20.26 -12.13
N GLU A 44 2.30 20.01 -12.42
CA GLU A 44 2.72 18.92 -13.31
C GLU A 44 2.82 17.61 -12.55
N VAL A 45 2.22 16.56 -13.11
CA VAL A 45 2.13 15.24 -12.49
C VAL A 45 2.59 14.24 -13.54
N ASP A 46 3.53 13.37 -13.17
CA ASP A 46 4.04 12.35 -14.07
C ASP A 46 2.90 11.41 -14.48
N GLU A 47 2.71 11.22 -15.78
CA GLU A 47 1.56 10.49 -16.30
C GLU A 47 1.65 8.98 -16.01
N TRP A 48 2.86 8.42 -15.99
CA TRP A 48 3.14 6.98 -15.92
C TRP A 48 4.13 6.62 -14.80
N GLY A 49 3.95 7.24 -13.63
CA GLY A 49 4.87 7.12 -12.50
C GLY A 49 6.11 8.01 -12.64
N THR A 50 6.74 8.30 -11.50
CA THR A 50 7.98 9.07 -11.44
C THR A 50 9.17 8.17 -11.71
N GLU A 51 10.01 8.54 -12.68
CA GLU A 51 11.23 7.81 -13.03
C GLU A 51 12.41 8.25 -12.15
N PRO A 52 13.20 7.32 -11.58
CA PRO A 52 14.47 7.67 -10.94
C PRO A 52 15.60 7.87 -11.97
N PRO A 53 16.68 8.56 -11.60
CA PRO A 53 16.90 9.21 -10.31
C PRO A 53 16.09 10.51 -10.18
N ILE A 54 15.75 10.88 -8.94
CA ILE A 54 15.19 12.19 -8.63
C ILE A 54 16.21 13.02 -7.85
N ASP A 55 16.22 14.33 -8.08
CA ASP A 55 17.04 15.26 -7.30
C ASP A 55 16.54 15.38 -5.86
N ASP A 56 17.44 15.79 -4.95
CA ASP A 56 17.07 16.16 -3.59
C ASP A 56 16.10 17.35 -3.60
N PHE A 57 15.08 17.30 -2.75
CA PHE A 57 14.07 18.36 -2.62
C PHE A 57 13.57 18.47 -1.19
N GLU A 58 13.01 19.62 -0.84
CA GLU A 58 12.26 19.80 0.40
C GLU A 58 10.79 19.44 0.16
N THR A 59 10.24 18.54 0.97
CA THR A 59 8.84 18.13 0.82
C THR A 59 7.88 19.18 1.37
N GLY A 60 6.81 19.47 0.63
CA GLY A 60 5.69 20.29 1.10
C GLY A 60 4.78 19.55 2.09
N PHE A 61 5.02 18.27 2.35
CA PHE A 61 4.23 17.41 3.24
C PHE A 61 4.96 17.06 4.55
N LEU A 62 5.99 17.84 4.91
CA LEU A 62 6.78 17.62 6.12
C LEU A 62 5.89 17.51 7.38
N GLY A 63 5.96 16.38 8.06
CA GLY A 63 5.23 16.09 9.30
C GLY A 63 3.71 15.98 9.14
N LYS A 64 3.19 15.86 7.90
CA LYS A 64 1.76 15.68 7.66
C LYS A 64 1.26 14.33 8.20
N THR A 65 0.11 14.37 8.83
CA THR A 65 -0.58 13.18 9.35
C THR A 65 -1.27 12.40 8.24
N ASP A 66 -1.55 11.12 8.49
CA ASP A 66 -2.31 10.29 7.55
C ASP A 66 -3.67 10.92 7.17
N ASP A 67 -4.36 11.59 8.11
CA ASP A 67 -5.63 12.27 7.85
C ASP A 67 -5.48 13.47 6.92
N GLU A 68 -4.42 14.28 7.12
CA GLU A 68 -4.12 15.40 6.23
C GLU A 68 -3.76 14.92 4.82
N LEU A 69 -2.99 13.83 4.70
CA LEU A 69 -2.66 13.24 3.41
C LEU A 69 -3.89 12.66 2.71
N ARG A 70 -4.79 11.98 3.43
CA ARG A 70 -6.08 11.52 2.88
C ARG A 70 -6.92 12.67 2.37
N CYS A 71 -7.04 13.73 3.15
CA CYS A 71 -7.79 14.91 2.78
C CYS A 71 -7.22 15.53 1.49
N PHE A 72 -5.89 15.71 1.42
CA PHE A 72 -5.21 16.19 0.23
C PHE A 72 -5.43 15.25 -0.97
N PHE A 73 -5.24 13.95 -0.80
CA PHE A 73 -5.43 12.94 -1.83
C PHE A 73 -6.84 13.00 -2.44
N ARG A 74 -7.87 13.08 -1.59
CA ARG A 74 -9.27 13.20 -2.03
C ARG A 74 -9.53 14.53 -2.73
N GLN A 75 -9.01 15.63 -2.20
CA GLN A 75 -9.13 16.95 -2.79
C GLN A 75 -8.46 17.02 -4.17
N PHE A 76 -7.24 16.49 -4.29
CA PHE A 76 -6.48 16.45 -5.53
C PHE A 76 -7.25 15.74 -6.64
N LEU A 77 -7.85 14.57 -6.35
CA LEU A 77 -8.63 13.79 -7.31
C LEU A 77 -9.98 14.43 -7.64
N ALA A 78 -10.57 15.19 -6.72
CA ALA A 78 -11.87 15.84 -6.91
C ALA A 78 -11.77 17.16 -7.68
N GLU A 79 -10.72 17.95 -7.44
CA GLU A 79 -10.60 19.31 -7.97
C GLU A 79 -9.88 19.39 -9.31
N ARG A 80 -9.02 18.41 -9.63
CA ARG A 80 -8.26 18.40 -10.89
C ARG A 80 -9.03 17.71 -12.01
N PRO A 81 -8.92 18.18 -13.27
CA PRO A 81 -9.42 17.40 -14.39
C PRO A 81 -8.62 16.09 -14.53
N PRO A 82 -9.23 14.97 -14.97
CA PRO A 82 -8.53 13.68 -15.12
C PRO A 82 -7.24 13.75 -15.93
N SER A 83 -7.17 14.62 -16.95
CA SER A 83 -5.98 14.81 -17.79
C SER A 83 -4.78 15.43 -17.06
N SER A 84 -4.96 15.97 -15.85
CA SER A 84 -3.89 16.58 -15.04
C SER A 84 -3.64 15.84 -13.73
N GLN A 85 -4.22 14.66 -13.56
CA GLN A 85 -4.02 13.81 -12.38
C GLN A 85 -2.93 12.76 -12.61
N GLY A 86 -2.39 12.66 -13.83
CA GLY A 86 -1.64 11.49 -14.27
C GLY A 86 -2.54 10.25 -14.27
N ASN A 87 -1.93 9.08 -14.18
CA ASN A 87 -2.65 7.80 -14.10
C ASN A 87 -2.86 7.33 -12.64
N ILE A 88 -2.92 8.27 -11.70
CA ILE A 88 -3.07 7.98 -10.26
C ILE A 88 -4.42 7.32 -9.98
N GLY A 89 -4.40 6.20 -9.28
CA GLY A 89 -5.60 5.48 -8.82
C GLY A 89 -6.25 6.11 -7.59
N GLY A 90 -7.56 5.93 -7.45
CA GLY A 90 -8.34 6.52 -6.35
C GLY A 90 -8.31 5.79 -5.01
N HIS A 91 -7.54 4.71 -4.90
CA HIS A 91 -7.60 3.77 -3.78
C HIS A 91 -6.28 3.60 -3.02
N TRP A 92 -5.17 4.07 -3.58
CA TRP A 92 -3.85 3.90 -2.97
C TRP A 92 -3.14 5.21 -2.75
N MET A 93 -2.45 5.30 -1.61
CA MET A 93 -1.41 6.29 -1.37
C MET A 93 -0.22 5.64 -0.68
N ALA A 94 0.96 6.21 -0.90
CA ALA A 94 2.21 5.71 -0.35
C ALA A 94 3.03 6.83 0.26
N VAL A 95 3.80 6.51 1.31
CA VAL A 95 4.54 7.50 2.08
C VAL A 95 5.94 6.98 2.41
N LEU A 96 6.95 7.84 2.20
CA LEU A 96 8.22 7.75 2.91
C LEU A 96 8.24 8.72 4.09
N ASP A 97 8.31 8.14 5.28
CA ASP A 97 8.43 8.85 6.56
C ASP A 97 9.85 8.79 7.12
N GLU A 98 10.05 9.34 8.32
CA GLU A 98 11.35 9.47 8.96
C GLU A 98 12.07 8.14 9.21
N LEU A 99 11.34 7.02 9.27
CA LEU A 99 11.90 5.68 9.47
C LEU A 99 12.27 5.00 8.16
N SER A 100 11.69 5.46 7.05
CA SER A 100 11.71 4.76 5.76
C SER A 100 13.11 4.55 5.22
N ALA A 101 13.99 5.57 5.33
CA ALA A 101 15.38 5.46 4.90
C ALA A 101 16.20 4.51 5.79
N ALA A 102 15.96 4.51 7.10
CA ALA A 102 16.73 3.69 8.04
C ALA A 102 16.32 2.20 8.00
N GLN A 103 15.04 1.94 7.73
CA GLN A 103 14.46 0.59 7.71
C GLN A 103 14.35 0.00 6.29
N SER A 104 14.62 0.78 5.24
CA SER A 104 14.33 0.41 3.84
C SER A 104 12.87 -0.03 3.67
N THR A 105 11.94 0.77 4.17
CA THR A 105 10.50 0.47 4.16
C THR A 105 9.70 1.62 3.59
N ILE A 106 8.58 1.32 2.94
CA ILE A 106 7.55 2.27 2.52
C ILE A 106 6.27 2.01 3.30
N VAL A 107 5.51 3.06 3.57
CA VAL A 107 4.17 2.93 4.13
C VAL A 107 3.15 2.96 3.00
N LEU A 108 2.38 1.89 2.85
CA LEU A 108 1.32 1.76 1.86
C LEU A 108 -0.04 1.87 2.54
N HIS A 109 -0.93 2.63 1.92
CA HIS A 109 -2.31 2.79 2.38
C HIS A 109 -3.27 2.38 1.27
N TYR A 110 -4.24 1.56 1.64
CA TYR A 110 -5.33 1.13 0.76
C TYR A 110 -6.66 1.64 1.29
N GLY A 111 -7.48 2.20 0.40
CA GLY A 111 -8.76 2.80 0.70
C GLY A 111 -9.90 2.13 -0.07
N MET A 112 -10.80 1.47 0.66
CA MET A 112 -12.05 0.93 0.13
C MET A 112 -13.20 1.85 0.50
N LYS A 113 -14.14 2.12 -0.41
CA LYS A 113 -15.32 2.91 -0.05
C LYS A 113 -16.15 2.13 0.98
N LYS A 114 -16.62 2.81 2.02
CA LYS A 114 -17.46 2.19 3.05
C LYS A 114 -18.75 1.55 2.46
N PRO A 115 -19.43 2.15 1.46
CA PRO A 115 -20.54 1.50 0.77
C PRO A 115 -20.20 0.16 0.10
N ASP A 116 -19.01 0.02 -0.48
CA ASP A 116 -18.59 -1.23 -1.14
C ASP A 116 -18.42 -2.34 -0.09
N TRP A 117 -17.86 -1.99 1.08
CA TRP A 117 -17.81 -2.89 2.24
C TRP A 117 -19.20 -3.24 2.79
N ASP A 118 -20.11 -2.28 2.82
CA ASP A 118 -21.48 -2.51 3.30
C ASP A 118 -22.27 -3.46 2.41
N GLU A 119 -22.00 -3.48 1.10
CA GLU A 119 -22.54 -4.47 0.19
C GLU A 119 -22.03 -5.88 0.51
N ILE A 120 -20.72 -6.05 0.75
CA ILE A 120 -20.13 -7.33 1.16
C ILE A 120 -20.78 -7.82 2.48
N TYR A 121 -20.92 -6.92 3.45
CA TYR A 121 -21.51 -7.23 4.76
C TYR A 121 -22.98 -7.64 4.69
N GLN A 122 -23.73 -7.21 3.66
CA GLN A 122 -25.11 -7.67 3.48
C GLN A 122 -25.20 -9.16 3.14
N TYR A 123 -24.20 -9.70 2.46
CA TYR A 123 -24.12 -11.12 2.09
C TYR A 123 -23.41 -11.96 3.16
N GLU A 124 -22.48 -11.37 3.90
CA GLU A 124 -21.68 -12.03 4.94
C GLU A 124 -21.65 -11.20 6.23
N PRO A 125 -22.76 -11.16 7.01
CA PRO A 125 -22.91 -10.27 8.16
C PRO A 125 -21.99 -10.62 9.35
N GLU A 126 -21.35 -11.78 9.32
CA GLU A 126 -20.33 -12.17 10.30
C GLU A 126 -18.94 -11.59 9.98
N LYS A 127 -18.70 -11.11 8.75
CA LYS A 127 -17.41 -10.50 8.39
C LYS A 127 -17.26 -9.14 9.05
N THR A 128 -16.17 -8.96 9.79
CA THR A 128 -15.78 -7.66 10.35
C THR A 128 -14.73 -7.01 9.46
N ILE A 129 -14.55 -5.69 9.58
CA ILE A 129 -13.48 -4.99 8.88
C ILE A 129 -12.16 -5.63 9.30
N PRO A 130 -11.37 -6.18 8.36
CA PRO A 130 -10.19 -6.96 8.68
C PRO A 130 -9.11 -6.10 9.35
N GLY A 131 -8.53 -6.66 10.40
CA GLY A 131 -7.30 -6.18 11.01
C GLY A 131 -7.32 -4.70 11.39
N THR A 132 -6.43 -3.91 10.80
CA THR A 132 -6.17 -2.51 11.17
C THR A 132 -7.03 -1.50 10.42
N GLY A 133 -8.02 -1.96 9.64
CA GLY A 133 -8.90 -1.09 8.85
C GLY A 133 -9.67 -0.09 9.72
N LYS A 134 -9.62 1.20 9.34
CA LYS A 134 -10.31 2.28 10.06
C LYS A 134 -11.30 2.97 9.15
N VAL A 135 -12.55 3.09 9.62
CA VAL A 135 -13.56 3.93 8.96
C VAL A 135 -13.20 5.39 9.21
N CYS A 136 -12.98 6.15 8.14
CA CYS A 136 -12.59 7.55 8.19
C CYS A 136 -13.74 8.47 7.74
N GLU A 137 -13.63 9.77 8.06
CA GLU A 137 -14.64 10.78 7.74
C GLU A 137 -14.82 11.03 6.24
N ASP A 138 -13.84 10.63 5.42
CA ASP A 138 -13.89 10.73 3.95
C ASP A 138 -14.81 9.68 3.30
N GLY A 139 -15.44 8.81 4.10
CA GLY A 139 -16.33 7.75 3.63
C GLY A 139 -15.60 6.49 3.17
N TYR A 140 -14.30 6.37 3.45
CA TYR A 140 -13.49 5.19 3.15
C TYR A 140 -13.10 4.43 4.42
N ILE A 141 -12.83 3.14 4.25
CA ILE A 141 -12.08 2.33 5.18
C ILE A 141 -10.63 2.33 4.70
N TRP A 142 -9.71 2.69 5.59
CA TRP A 142 -8.30 2.74 5.27
C TRP A 142 -7.51 1.70 6.06
N TRP A 143 -6.70 0.94 5.34
CA TRP A 143 -5.66 0.08 5.90
C TRP A 143 -4.30 0.72 5.66
N LYS A 144 -3.34 0.36 6.52
CA LYS A 144 -1.98 0.89 6.51
C LYS A 144 -1.01 -0.24 6.83
N TRP A 145 0.03 -0.37 6.00
CA TRP A 145 1.12 -1.33 6.20
C TRP A 145 2.46 -0.66 5.97
N ARG A 146 3.44 -0.97 6.84
CA ARG A 146 4.85 -0.67 6.56
C ARG A 146 5.46 -1.90 5.91
N VAL A 147 5.92 -1.74 4.68
CA VAL A 147 6.36 -2.83 3.80
C VAL A 147 7.82 -2.61 3.42
N PRO A 148 8.69 -3.63 3.48
CA PRO A 148 10.05 -3.52 2.96
C PRO A 148 10.05 -3.13 1.47
N PHE A 149 10.99 -2.28 1.04
CA PHE A 149 11.06 -1.79 -0.35
C PHE A 149 11.02 -2.93 -1.37
N LYS A 150 11.82 -3.99 -1.15
CA LYS A 150 11.86 -5.21 -1.98
C LYS A 150 10.52 -5.90 -2.21
N HIS A 151 9.53 -5.67 -1.34
CA HIS A 151 8.20 -6.28 -1.44
C HIS A 151 7.12 -5.30 -1.88
N SER A 152 7.41 -4.01 -1.98
CA SER A 152 6.38 -2.97 -2.13
C SER A 152 5.51 -3.12 -3.38
N TYR A 153 6.11 -3.35 -4.57
CA TYR A 153 5.36 -3.58 -5.81
C TYR A 153 4.53 -4.86 -5.74
N HIS A 154 5.15 -5.96 -5.31
CA HIS A 154 4.47 -7.24 -5.20
C HIS A 154 3.32 -7.18 -4.17
N PHE A 155 3.50 -6.43 -3.09
CA PHE A 155 2.47 -6.21 -2.06
C PHE A 155 1.29 -5.44 -2.63
N TYR A 156 1.56 -4.32 -3.29
CA TYR A 156 0.54 -3.54 -4.01
C TYR A 156 -0.27 -4.44 -4.95
N MET A 157 0.40 -5.18 -5.84
CA MET A 157 -0.26 -6.05 -6.80
C MET A 157 -1.05 -7.18 -6.14
N THR A 158 -0.56 -7.71 -5.01
CA THR A 158 -1.26 -8.73 -4.24
C THR A 158 -2.57 -8.17 -3.68
N ILE A 159 -2.51 -7.06 -2.94
CA ILE A 159 -3.71 -6.50 -2.28
C ILE A 159 -4.73 -6.00 -3.30
N GLU A 160 -4.28 -5.44 -4.44
CA GLU A 160 -5.17 -4.96 -5.50
C GLU A 160 -6.01 -6.07 -6.15
N HIS A 161 -5.52 -7.32 -6.13
CA HIS A 161 -6.13 -8.44 -6.85
C HIS A 161 -6.49 -9.64 -5.96
N CYS A 162 -6.40 -9.51 -4.63
CA CYS A 162 -6.70 -10.59 -3.72
C CYS A 162 -8.08 -10.50 -3.09
N ASP A 163 -8.53 -11.63 -2.55
CA ASP A 163 -9.70 -11.68 -1.68
C ASP A 163 -9.41 -11.07 -0.29
N ILE A 164 -10.48 -10.78 0.46
CA ILE A 164 -10.43 -10.12 1.77
C ILE A 164 -9.60 -10.93 2.78
N GLU A 165 -9.63 -12.26 2.68
CA GLU A 165 -8.92 -13.19 3.56
C GLU A 165 -7.39 -13.02 3.43
N VAL A 166 -6.90 -12.69 2.24
CA VAL A 166 -5.47 -12.39 2.01
C VAL A 166 -5.12 -11.04 2.60
N MET A 167 -5.97 -10.02 2.43
CA MET A 167 -5.78 -8.72 3.08
C MET A 167 -5.79 -8.85 4.61
N GLU A 168 -6.68 -9.69 5.16
CA GLU A 168 -6.73 -10.01 6.59
C GLU A 168 -5.42 -10.64 7.07
N MET A 169 -4.87 -11.59 6.32
CA MET A 169 -3.58 -12.22 6.63
C MET A 169 -2.47 -11.19 6.80
N PHE A 170 -2.34 -10.23 5.87
CA PHE A 170 -1.32 -9.18 5.97
C PHE A 170 -1.55 -8.19 7.13
N CYS A 171 -2.71 -8.21 7.78
CA CYS A 171 -2.99 -7.38 8.96
C CYS A 171 -2.77 -8.13 10.29
N ARG A 172 -2.43 -9.42 10.27
CA ARG A 172 -2.36 -10.21 11.50
C ARG A 172 -1.13 -9.84 12.32
N PRO A 173 -1.28 -9.69 13.65
CA PRO A 173 -0.20 -9.19 14.51
C PRO A 173 1.01 -10.13 14.57
N GLU A 174 0.84 -11.44 14.35
CA GLU A 174 1.96 -12.39 14.29
C GLU A 174 2.89 -12.20 13.08
N TYR A 175 2.44 -11.48 12.05
CA TYR A 175 3.23 -11.15 10.86
C TYR A 175 3.64 -9.67 10.82
N VAL A 176 3.63 -9.01 11.98
CA VAL A 176 4.05 -7.62 12.13
C VAL A 176 5.08 -7.57 13.25
N ASP A 177 6.26 -7.02 12.95
CA ASP A 177 7.33 -6.92 13.95
C ASP A 177 7.09 -5.77 14.96
N SER A 178 8.02 -5.60 15.90
CA SER A 178 7.92 -4.56 16.93
C SER A 178 7.96 -3.13 16.38
N ASP A 179 8.47 -2.94 15.17
CA ASP A 179 8.55 -1.64 14.49
C ASP A 179 7.34 -1.42 13.56
N GLY A 180 6.42 -2.38 13.50
CA GLY A 180 5.24 -2.32 12.64
C GLY A 180 5.48 -2.74 11.20
N VAL A 181 6.66 -3.32 10.89
CA VAL A 181 7.00 -3.82 9.55
C VAL A 181 6.34 -5.18 9.33
N VAL A 182 5.71 -5.35 8.17
CA VAL A 182 5.07 -6.62 7.79
C VAL A 182 6.12 -7.65 7.37
N ASP A 183 6.02 -8.87 7.90
CA ASP A 183 6.76 -10.04 7.45
C ASP A 183 6.16 -10.59 6.15
N CYS A 184 6.43 -9.86 5.06
CA CYS A 184 5.96 -10.23 3.73
C CYS A 184 6.49 -11.61 3.28
N ASP A 185 7.70 -12.00 3.68
CA ASP A 185 8.29 -13.27 3.29
C ASP A 185 7.45 -14.45 3.82
N THR A 186 7.03 -14.42 5.09
CA THR A 186 6.14 -15.45 5.66
C THR A 186 4.76 -15.43 5.02
N CYS A 187 4.15 -14.25 4.85
CA CYS A 187 2.85 -14.10 4.21
C CYS A 187 2.84 -14.66 2.76
N TYR A 188 3.89 -14.40 1.98
CA TYR A 188 3.98 -14.94 0.61
C TYR A 188 4.17 -16.45 0.59
N LYS A 189 4.95 -17.01 1.52
CA LYS A 189 5.06 -18.48 1.65
C LYS A 189 3.71 -19.11 1.96
N ILE A 190 2.85 -18.46 2.74
CA ILE A 190 1.48 -18.93 2.99
C ILE A 190 0.65 -18.83 1.70
N LEU A 191 0.67 -17.67 1.05
CA LEU A 191 -0.09 -17.41 -0.18
C LEU A 191 0.26 -18.41 -1.30
N TYR A 192 1.54 -18.72 -1.45
CA TYR A 192 2.05 -19.68 -2.43
C TYR A 192 1.99 -21.13 -1.97
N ARG A 193 1.40 -21.40 -0.80
CA ARG A 193 1.23 -22.75 -0.23
C ARG A 193 2.57 -23.48 -0.03
N GLU A 194 3.62 -22.74 0.30
CA GLU A 194 4.89 -23.30 0.78
C GLU A 194 4.79 -23.68 2.26
N ILE A 195 4.02 -22.91 3.03
CA ILE A 195 3.68 -23.20 4.42
C ILE A 195 2.17 -23.03 4.63
N ARG A 196 1.63 -23.72 5.63
CA ARG A 196 0.21 -23.66 5.95
C ARG A 196 -0.13 -22.38 6.71
N ASP A 197 -1.25 -21.75 6.36
CA ASP A 197 -1.88 -20.72 7.20
C ASP A 197 -2.30 -21.35 8.55
N PRO A 198 -1.77 -20.89 9.70
CA PRO A 198 -2.18 -21.38 11.01
C PRO A 198 -3.69 -21.27 11.28
N LEU A 199 -4.38 -20.29 10.68
CA LEU A 199 -5.83 -20.13 10.79
C LEU A 199 -6.61 -20.85 9.68
N GLY A 200 -5.92 -21.34 8.65
CA GLY A 200 -6.52 -22.04 7.51
C GLY A 200 -7.45 -21.18 6.65
N LEU A 201 -7.33 -19.85 6.71
CA LEU A 201 -8.17 -18.92 5.96
C LEU A 201 -7.63 -18.70 4.54
N VAL A 202 -6.30 -18.74 4.37
CA VAL A 202 -5.63 -18.56 3.08
C VAL A 202 -4.96 -19.87 2.63
N GLY A 203 -4.99 -20.14 1.32
CA GLY A 203 -4.28 -21.28 0.71
C GLY A 203 -5.12 -22.55 0.52
N GLY A 204 -6.37 -22.60 0.97
CA GLY A 204 -7.31 -23.70 0.73
C GLY A 204 -7.04 -24.97 1.55
N GLU A 205 -7.78 -26.05 1.28
CA GLU A 205 -7.57 -27.35 1.92
C GLU A 205 -6.22 -27.95 1.50
N TRP A 206 -5.39 -28.28 2.49
CA TRP A 206 -4.16 -29.04 2.28
C TRP A 206 -4.52 -30.52 2.26
N GLU A 207 -4.16 -31.24 1.20
CA GLU A 207 -4.29 -32.70 1.17
C GLU A 207 -3.52 -33.28 2.36
N VAL A 208 -4.23 -33.92 3.29
CA VAL A 208 -3.60 -34.73 4.32
C VAL A 208 -2.95 -35.89 3.57
N PRO A 209 -1.64 -36.14 3.74
CA PRO A 209 -1.00 -37.30 3.13
C PRO A 209 -1.84 -38.54 3.45
N SER A 210 -2.13 -39.37 2.45
CA SER A 210 -3.01 -40.55 2.57
C SER A 210 -2.51 -41.61 3.57
N ASP A 211 -1.37 -41.37 4.20
CA ASP A 211 -0.65 -42.32 5.03
C ASP A 211 -0.55 -41.76 6.46
N ALA A 212 -1.67 -41.82 7.18
CA ALA A 212 -1.75 -41.71 8.64
C ALA A 212 -2.57 -42.87 9.21
#